data_AF-A0A966MJE6-F1
#
_entry.id   AF-A0A966MJE6-F1
#
_cell.length_a   1.000
_cell.length_b   1.000
_cell.length_c   1.000
_cell.angle_alpha   90.00
_cell.angle_beta   90.00
_cell.angle_gamma   90.00
#
_symmetry.space_group_name_H-M   'P 1'
#
loop_
_entity.id
_entity.type
_entity.pdbx_description
1 polymer ?
#
loop_
_entity_poly.entity_id
_entity_poly.type
_entity_poly.pdbx_seq_one_letter_code
_entity_poly.pdbx_strand_id
1 'polypeptide(L)' 'MPEIRRTIMNTFKDAQDCQMFVMILKQKWSEFDAELKDKFTVEIATDVSDPCKQTAVWTAQEVEDFKIVDEWTKSEVLP' A
#
# COMPACT_ATOMS: atom_id res chain seq x y z
N MET A 1 6.99 19.26 8.91
CA MET A 1 6.60 18.32 9.99
C MET A 1 7.33 17.01 9.76
N PRO A 2 7.62 16.20 10.79
CA PRO A 2 8.14 14.86 10.57
C PRO A 2 7.08 14.03 9.83
N GLU A 3 7.48 13.41 8.72
CA GLU A 3 6.64 12.45 8.00
C GLU A 3 6.64 11.13 8.75
N ILE A 4 5.46 10.53 8.92
CA ILE A 4 5.32 9.21 9.54
C ILE A 4 5.17 8.19 8.41
N ARG A 5 5.98 7.14 8.45
CA ARG A 5 6.01 6.10 7.40
C ARG A 5 5.65 4.73 7.97
N ARG A 6 4.80 3.99 7.26
CA ARG A 6 4.53 2.57 7.51
C ARG A 6 4.87 1.75 6.27
N THR A 7 5.54 0.63 6.47
CA THR A 7 5.95 -0.26 5.39
C THR A 7 5.24 -1.60 5.55
N ILE A 8 4.56 -2.05 4.51
CA ILE A 8 3.96 -3.38 4.41
C ILE A 8 4.73 -4.13 3.35
N MET A 9 5.21 -5.33 3.69
CA MET A 9 5.88 -6.22 2.75
C MET A 9 5.08 -7.51 2.64
N ASN A 10 4.74 -7.87 1.41
CA ASN A 10 4.04 -9.10 1.07
C ASN A 10 4.96 -10.01 0.27
N THR A 11 4.85 -11.32 0.51
CA THR A 11 5.54 -12.36 -0.26
C THR A 11 4.50 -13.28 -0.86
N PHE A 12 4.59 -13.51 -2.16
CA PHE A 12 3.65 -14.31 -2.95
C PHE A 12 4.28 -15.63 -3.38
N LYS A 13 3.43 -16.58 -3.79
CA LYS A 13 3.88 -17.90 -4.25
C LYS A 13 4.69 -17.81 -5.56
N ASP A 14 4.32 -16.86 -6.42
CA ASP A 14 4.95 -16.61 -7.71
C ASP A 14 4.84 -15.14 -8.11
N ALA A 15 5.59 -14.77 -9.15
CA ALA A 15 5.64 -13.40 -9.66
C ALA A 15 4.33 -12.96 -10.33
N GLN A 16 3.55 -13.89 -10.88
CA GLN A 16 2.28 -13.57 -11.54
C GLN A 16 1.24 -13.14 -10.51
N ASP A 17 1.12 -13.88 -9.41
CA ASP A 17 0.29 -13.52 -8.27
C ASP A 17 0.71 -12.18 -7.67
N CYS A 18 2.02 -11.96 -7.50
CA CYS A 18 2.54 -10.67 -7.02
C CYS A 18 2.15 -9.51 -7.94
N GLN A 19 2.31 -9.67 -9.26
CA GLN A 19 1.94 -8.64 -10.23
C GLN A 19 0.44 -8.38 -10.23
N MET A 20 -0.38 -9.44 -10.19
CA MET A 20 -1.83 -9.34 -10.15
C MET A 20 -2.28 -8.55 -8.92
N PHE A 21 -1.71 -8.88 -7.76
CA PHE A 21 -1.98 -8.18 -6.51
C PHE A 21 -1.56 -6.70 -6.58
N VAL A 22 -0.37 -6.39 -7.11
CA VAL A 22 0.09 -5.00 -7.29
C VAL A 22 -0.87 -4.20 -8.17
N MET A 23 -1.37 -4.78 -9.27
CA MET A 23 -2.33 -4.09 -10.14
C MET A 23 -3.64 -3.80 -9.41
N ILE A 24 -4.20 -4.80 -8.71
CA ILE A 24 -5.43 -4.65 -7.94
C ILE A 24 -5.25 -3.58 -6.86
N LEU A 25 -4.14 -3.63 -6.12
CA LEU A 25 -3.84 -2.68 -5.05
C LEU A 25 -3.73 -1.24 -5.58
N LYS A 26 -3.05 -1.05 -6.72
CA LYS A 26 -2.96 0.27 -7.36
C LYS A 26 -4.32 0.77 -7.84
N GLN A 27 -5.17 -0.11 -8.38
CA GLN A 27 -6.52 0.26 -8.79
C GLN A 27 -7.37 0.68 -7.57
N LYS A 28 -7.45 -0.16 -6.53
CA LYS A 28 -8.20 0.15 -5.31
C LYS A 28 -7.68 1.42 -4.63
N TRP A 29 -6.35 1.63 -4.62
CA TRP A 29 -5.78 2.87 -4.11
C TRP A 29 -6.24 4.07 -4.93
N SER A 30 -6.22 4.00 -6.26
CA SER A 30 -6.68 5.12 -7.10
C SER A 30 -8.15 5.49 -6.87
N GLU A 31 -8.99 4.52 -6.49
CA GLU A 31 -10.38 4.74 -6.12
C GLU A 31 -10.51 5.42 -4.74
N PHE A 32 -9.61 5.08 -3.80
CA PHE A 32 -9.60 5.61 -2.42
C PHE A 32 -8.83 6.94 -2.27
N ASP A 33 -7.83 7.19 -3.13
CA ASP A 33 -6.95 8.37 -3.16
C ASP A 33 -7.74 9.68 -3.38
N ALA A 34 -8.89 9.60 -4.06
CA ALA A 34 -9.76 10.75 -4.30
C ALA A 34 -10.24 11.42 -2.99
N GLU A 35 -10.33 10.67 -1.90
CA GLU A 35 -10.82 11.16 -0.60
C GLU A 35 -9.69 11.56 0.37
N LEU A 36 -8.45 11.13 0.12
CA LEU A 36 -7.34 11.20 1.08
C LEU A 36 -6.05 11.85 0.55
N LYS A 37 -6.09 12.37 -0.68
CA LYS A 37 -4.93 12.88 -1.43
C LYS A 37 -4.06 13.90 -0.69
N ASP A 38 -4.65 14.68 0.21
CA ASP A 38 -3.94 15.71 0.97
C ASP A 38 -3.27 15.17 2.25
N LYS A 39 -3.64 13.94 2.65
CA LYS A 39 -3.23 13.33 3.92
C LYS A 39 -2.23 12.19 3.76
N PHE A 40 -2.29 11.51 2.62
CA PHE A 40 -1.51 10.30 2.38
C PHE A 40 -0.80 10.30 1.04
N THR A 41 0.38 9.68 1.04
CA THR A 41 1.03 9.19 -0.18
C THR A 41 1.34 7.71 -0.05
N VAL A 42 1.19 6.99 -1.17
CA VAL A 42 1.41 5.56 -1.25
C VAL A 42 2.35 5.24 -2.39
N GLU A 43 3.43 4.53 -2.07
CA GLU A 43 4.38 3.98 -3.02
C GLU A 43 4.28 2.46 -3.04
N ILE A 44 3.78 1.90 -4.14
CA ILE A 44 3.64 0.45 -4.35
C ILE A 44 4.65 -0.01 -5.39
N ALA A 45 5.58 -0.85 -4.97
CA ALA A 45 6.63 -1.41 -5.83
C ALA A 45 6.78 -2.93 -5.64
N THR A 46 7.13 -3.61 -6.72
CA THR A 46 7.67 -4.98 -6.68
C THR A 46 9.16 -4.89 -6.41
N ASP A 47 9.70 -5.80 -5.60
CA ASP A 47 11.13 -5.85 -5.33
C ASP A 47 11.90 -6.23 -6.60
N VAL A 48 12.95 -5.46 -6.92
CA VAL A 48 13.79 -5.68 -8.10
C VAL A 48 14.64 -6.95 -7.96
N SER A 49 14.97 -7.32 -6.73
CA SER A 49 15.76 -8.51 -6.40
C SER A 49 14.92 -9.78 -6.28
N ASP A 50 13.60 -9.65 -6.06
CA ASP A 50 12.68 -10.77 -5.90
C ASP A 50 11.27 -10.42 -6.45
N PRO A 51 10.92 -10.88 -7.66
CA PRO A 51 9.65 -10.54 -8.28
C PRO A 51 8.43 -11.14 -7.57
N CYS A 52 8.63 -12.01 -6.58
CA CYS A 52 7.57 -12.53 -5.72
C CYS A 52 7.30 -11.65 -4.49
N LYS A 53 8.04 -10.56 -4.32
CA LYS A 53 7.88 -9.63 -3.18
C LYS A 53 7.36 -8.29 -3.63
N GLN A 54 6.50 -7.74 -2.80
CA GLN A 54 5.93 -6.41 -2.98
C GLN A 54 6.13 -5.61 -1.69
N THR A 55 6.39 -4.32 -1.86
CA THR A 55 6.46 -3.35 -0.77
C THR A 55 5.47 -2.23 -1.03
N ALA A 56 4.68 -1.88 -0.01
CA ALA A 56 3.86 -0.68 0.03
C ALA A 56 4.38 0.23 1.14
N VAL A 57 4.76 1.45 0.80
CA VAL A 57 5.15 2.49 1.75
C VAL A 57 4.04 3.52 1.83
N TRP A 58 3.50 3.67 3.03
CA TRP A 58 2.46 4.62 3.38
C TRP A 58 3.09 5.78 4.12
N THR A 59 2.92 7.00 3.63
CA THR A 59 3.41 8.21 4.28
C THR A 59 2.24 9.10 4.66
N ALA A 60 2.20 9.56 5.91
CA ALA A 60 1.18 10.45 6.44
C ALA A 60 1.78 11.61 7.24
N GLN A 61 0.99 12.65 7.44
CA GLN A 61 1.37 13.80 8.27
C GLN A 61 1.07 13.57 9.76
N GLU A 62 0.01 12.84 10.09
CA GLU A 62 -0.43 12.57 11.47
C GLU A 62 -0.60 11.07 11.72
N VAL A 63 -0.42 10.64 12.98
CA VAL A 63 -0.58 9.22 13.36
C VAL A 63 -2.04 8.80 13.26
N GLU A 64 -2.94 9.73 13.56
CA GLU A 64 -4.39 9.57 13.58
C GLU A 64 -4.93 9.22 12.20
N ASP A 65 -4.34 9.79 11.14
CA ASP A 65 -4.72 9.51 9.77
C ASP A 65 -4.56 8.01 9.48
N PHE A 66 -3.55 7.33 10.04
CA PHE A 66 -3.35 5.89 9.81
C PHE A 66 -4.51 5.02 10.28
N LYS A 67 -5.40 5.51 11.15
CA LYS A 67 -6.62 4.76 11.51
C LYS A 67 -7.53 4.54 10.30
N ILE A 68 -7.61 5.53 9.42
CA ILE A 68 -8.41 5.47 8.18
C ILE A 68 -7.82 4.40 7.24
N VAL A 69 -6.50 4.41 7.08
CA VAL A 69 -5.79 3.43 6.26
C VAL A 69 -5.82 2.04 6.87
N ASP A 70 -5.75 1.90 8.20
CA ASP A 70 -5.78 0.59 8.87
C ASP A 70 -7.11 -0.13 8.66
N GLU A 71 -8.23 0.59 8.64
CA GLU A 71 -9.55 0.02 8.33
C GLU A 71 -9.63 -0.45 6.88
N TRP A 72 -9.20 0.38 5.93
CA TRP A 72 -9.15 0.04 4.51
C TRP A 72 -8.18 -1.11 4.20
N THR A 73 -7.00 -1.11 4.82
CA THR A 73 -5.97 -2.15 4.62
C THR A 73 -6.48 -3.52 5.06
N LYS A 74 -7.24 -3.58 6.17
CA LYS A 74 -7.83 -4.82 6.66
C LYS A 74 -8.92 -5.38 5.74
N SER A 75 -9.69 -4.53 5.06
CA SER A 75 -10.75 -5.01 4.17
C SER A 75 -10.23 -5.35 2.77
N GLU A 76 -9.23 -4.61 2.28
CA GLU A 76 -8.88 -4.64 0.85
C GLU A 76 -7.50 -5.19 0.49
N VAL A 77 -6.55 -5.20 1.44
CA VAL A 77 -5.10 -5.36 1.16
C VAL A 77 -4.48 -6.57 1.84
N LEU A 78 -5.01 -7.01 2.98
CA LEU A 78 -4.55 -8.24 3.60
C LEU A 78 -5.24 -9.44 2.89
N PRO A 79 -4.48 -10.39 2.32
CA PRO A 79 -5.05 -11.61 1.75
C PRO A 79 -5.71 -12.52 2.79
#